data_AF-A0A3B8SJJ7-F1
#
_entry.id   AF-A0A3B8SJJ7-F1
#
_cell.length_a   1.000
_cell.length_b   1.000
_cell.length_c   1.000
_cell.angle_alpha   90.00
_cell.angle_beta   90.00
_cell.angle_gamma   90.00
#
_symmetry.space_group_name_H-M   'P 1'
#
loop_
_entity.id
_entity.type
_entity.pdbx_description
1 polymer ?
#
loop_
_entity_poly.entity_id
_entity_poly.type
_entity_poly.pdbx_seq_one_letter_code
_entity_poly.pdbx_strand_id
1 'polypeptide(L)'
;MISARRNELKDYVSKECVFIAMVHYIDYRNDDLVLDDVSVETGVGEYKRLALHLHVYGINIKELKRLKPEDIIIFTATVYDYNMKNKEIKYKNFSLHDVKNIIKVGGRYNG
;
A
#
# COMPACT_ATOMS: atom_id res chain seq x y z
N MET A 1 -8.92 7.14 22.55
CA MET A 1 -8.61 5.81 22.01
C MET A 1 -7.96 5.96 20.65
N ILE A 2 -6.62 5.88 20.59
CA ILE A 2 -5.90 5.70 19.33
C ILE A 2 -6.19 4.24 18.95
N SER A 3 -6.95 4.04 17.87
CA SER A 3 -7.53 2.74 17.53
C SER A 3 -6.45 1.65 17.47
N ALA A 4 -6.76 0.46 18.00
CA ALA A 4 -5.91 -0.73 17.92
C ALA A 4 -5.43 -1.02 16.48
N ARG A 5 -6.19 -0.56 15.47
CA ARG A 5 -5.85 -0.58 14.04
C ARG A 5 -4.54 0.13 13.66
N ARG A 6 -4.03 1.08 14.46
CA ARG A 6 -2.76 1.78 14.17
C ARG A 6 -1.51 1.08 14.70
N ASN A 7 -1.62 0.03 15.51
CA ASN A 7 -0.45 -0.57 16.13
C ASN A 7 0.25 -1.61 15.25
N GLU A 8 -0.45 -2.30 14.35
CA GLU A 8 0.15 -3.43 13.64
C GLU A 8 1.13 -3.01 12.55
N LEU A 9 0.90 -1.87 11.88
CA LEU A 9 1.85 -1.32 10.91
C LEU A 9 3.18 -0.86 11.55
N LYS A 10 3.19 -0.56 12.85
CA LYS A 10 4.41 -0.12 13.56
C LYS A 10 5.50 -1.17 13.54
N ASP A 11 5.12 -2.44 13.63
CA ASP A 11 6.06 -3.56 13.68
C ASP A 11 6.83 -3.74 12.36
N TYR A 12 6.36 -3.10 11.28
CA TYR A 12 6.89 -3.18 9.93
C TYR A 12 7.55 -1.87 9.47
N VAL A 13 7.59 -0.83 10.31
CA VAL A 13 8.20 0.46 9.95
C VAL A 13 9.67 0.27 9.56
N SER A 14 10.05 0.91 8.46
CA SER A 14 11.39 0.85 7.86
C SER A 14 11.85 -0.55 7.43
N LYS A 15 10.91 -1.50 7.29
CA LYS A 15 11.17 -2.83 6.72
C LYS A 15 10.59 -2.90 5.33
N GLU A 16 11.40 -3.38 4.39
CA GLU A 16 10.91 -3.79 3.08
C GLU A 16 10.14 -5.10 3.26
N CYS A 17 8.88 -5.14 2.81
CA CYS A 17 7.96 -6.26 2.99
C CYS A 17 7.17 -6.51 1.70
N VAL A 18 6.65 -7.73 1.57
CA VAL A 18 5.72 -8.11 0.49
C VAL A 18 4.30 -7.90 0.98
N PHE A 19 3.50 -7.23 0.16
CA PHE A 19 2.10 -6.91 0.43
C PHE A 19 1.20 -7.48 -0.66
N ILE A 20 -0.03 -7.77 -0.27
CA ILE A 20 -1.15 -7.99 -1.17
C ILE A 20 -2.27 -7.00 -0.83
N ALA A 21 -2.88 -6.42 -1.86
CA ALA A 21 -3.97 -5.47 -1.67
C ALA A 21 -4.86 -5.38 -2.92
N MET A 22 -6.05 -4.81 -2.74
CA MET A 22 -6.93 -4.44 -3.83
C MET A 22 -6.75 -2.95 -4.17
N VAL A 23 -6.67 -2.63 -5.46
CA VAL A 23 -6.64 -1.26 -5.94
C VAL A 23 -8.01 -0.64 -5.76
N HIS A 24 -8.11 0.37 -4.90
CA HIS A 24 -9.33 1.14 -4.72
C HIS A 24 -9.45 2.23 -5.78
N TYR A 25 -8.40 3.05 -5.88
CA TYR A 25 -8.39 4.25 -6.71
C TYR A 25 -6.96 4.63 -7.11
N ILE A 26 -6.83 5.25 -8.28
CA ILE A 26 -5.56 5.72 -8.84
C ILE A 26 -5.72 7.21 -9.17
N ASP A 27 -4.89 8.06 -8.56
CA ASP A 27 -4.77 9.47 -8.94
C ASP A 27 -3.51 9.71 -9.77
N TYR A 28 -3.69 9.77 -11.08
CA TYR A 28 -2.59 10.05 -12.02
C TYR A 28 -2.04 11.47 -11.93
N ARG A 29 -2.72 12.41 -11.26
CA ARG A 29 -2.24 13.80 -11.14
C ARG A 29 -1.24 13.94 -10.01
N ASN A 30 -1.42 13.17 -8.94
CA ASN A 30 -0.59 13.21 -7.75
C ASN A 30 0.34 11.99 -7.62
N ASP A 31 0.31 11.07 -8.60
CA ASP A 31 0.99 9.77 -8.55
C ASP A 31 0.62 8.95 -7.29
N ASP A 32 -0.63 9.10 -6.84
CA ASP A 32 -1.15 8.44 -5.65
C ASP A 32 -1.91 7.15 -6.01
N LEU A 33 -1.64 6.09 -5.25
CA LEU A 33 -2.40 4.85 -5.30
C LEU A 33 -3.07 4.61 -3.95
N VAL A 34 -4.38 4.36 -4.00
CA VAL A 34 -5.17 4.04 -2.81
C VAL A 34 -5.52 2.56 -2.86
N LEU A 35 -5.25 1.88 -1.76
CA LEU A 35 -5.39 0.43 -1.62
C LEU A 35 -6.38 0.07 -0.52
N ASP A 36 -7.15 -0.97 -0.76
CA ASP A 36 -8.02 -1.62 0.23
C ASP A 36 -7.49 -3.01 0.61
N ASP A 37 -7.91 -3.50 1.78
CA ASP A 37 -7.61 -4.85 2.30
C ASP A 37 -6.11 -5.22 2.31
N VAL A 38 -5.26 -4.22 2.61
CA VAL A 38 -3.80 -4.36 2.63
C VAL A 38 -3.37 -5.38 3.66
N SER A 39 -2.67 -6.42 3.18
CA SER A 39 -2.14 -7.51 3.99
C SER A 39 -0.64 -7.69 3.70
N VAL A 40 0.13 -8.06 4.71
CA VAL A 40 1.58 -8.34 4.61
C VAL A 40 1.83 -9.83 4.64
N GLU A 41 2.83 -10.29 3.91
CA GLU A 41 3.30 -11.67 3.97
C GLU A 41 4.02 -11.94 5.30
N THR A 42 3.59 -12.96 6.06
CA THR A 42 4.20 -13.38 7.34
C THR A 42 4.92 -14.72 7.26
N GLY A 43 4.72 -15.43 6.15
CA GLY A 43 5.27 -16.74 5.82
C GLY A 43 4.92 -17.06 4.37
N VAL A 44 5.51 -18.11 3.78
CA VAL A 44 5.32 -18.43 2.35
C VAL A 44 3.83 -18.63 2.05
N GLY A 45 3.22 -17.66 1.35
CA GLY A 45 1.80 -17.68 0.99
C GLY A 45 0.84 -17.36 2.14
N GLU A 46 1.34 -17.02 3.33
CA GLU A 46 0.55 -16.62 4.48
C GLU A 46 0.50 -15.10 4.59
N TYR A 47 -0.71 -14.54 4.61
CA TYR A 47 -0.93 -13.10 4.66
C TYR A 47 -1.72 -12.68 5.89
N LYS A 48 -1.23 -11.65 6.57
CA LYS A 48 -1.91 -11.01 7.69
C LYS A 48 -2.41 -9.63 7.29
N ARG A 49 -3.71 -9.38 7.45
CA ARG A 49 -4.33 -8.08 7.18
C ARG A 49 -3.78 -7.01 8.13
N LEU A 50 -3.28 -5.91 7.59
CA LEU A 50 -2.72 -4.78 8.34
C LEU A 50 -3.62 -3.54 8.31
N ALA A 51 -4.27 -3.27 7.18
CA ALA A 51 -5.12 -2.10 7.02
C ALA A 51 -6.28 -2.38 6.07
N LEU A 52 -7.41 -1.72 6.32
CA LEU A 52 -8.54 -1.73 5.39
C LEU A 52 -8.37 -0.73 4.25
N HIS A 53 -7.58 0.33 4.48
CA HIS A 53 -7.42 1.43 3.55
C HIS A 53 -6.05 2.08 3.76
N LEU A 54 -5.28 2.26 2.69
CA LEU A 54 -3.93 2.80 2.77
C LEU A 54 -3.55 3.61 1.53
N HIS A 55 -2.84 4.71 1.76
CA HIS A 55 -2.23 5.49 0.69
C HIS A 55 -0.82 5.01 0.41
N VAL A 56 -0.50 4.90 -0.87
CA VAL A 56 0.81 4.52 -1.38
C VAL A 56 1.31 5.64 -2.28
N TYR A 57 2.54 6.07 -2.03
CA TYR A 57 3.16 7.20 -2.69
C TYR A 57 4.42 6.78 -3.43
N GLY A 58 4.81 7.58 -4.43
CA GLY A 58 6.08 7.40 -5.15
C GLY A 58 6.09 6.19 -6.08
N ILE A 59 4.93 5.81 -6.62
CA ILE A 59 4.84 4.74 -7.62
C ILE A 59 5.17 5.31 -8.99
N ASN A 60 5.95 4.56 -9.78
CA ASN A 60 6.25 4.94 -11.16
C ASN A 60 4.95 5.04 -11.98
N ILE A 61 4.73 6.17 -12.66
CA ILE A 61 3.53 6.40 -13.49
C ILE A 61 3.29 5.32 -14.54
N LYS A 62 4.34 4.66 -15.06
CA LYS A 62 4.19 3.54 -16.00
C LYS A 62 3.55 2.32 -15.34
N GLU A 63 3.85 2.06 -14.07
CA GLU A 63 3.22 0.99 -13.30
C GLU A 63 1.78 1.36 -12.95
N LEU A 64 1.53 2.60 -12.51
CA LEU A 64 0.17 3.07 -12.23
C LEU A 64 -0.77 2.90 -13.43
N LYS A 65 -0.31 3.23 -14.64
CA LYS A 65 -1.10 3.09 -15.88
C LYS A 65 -1.48 1.65 -16.25
N ARG A 66 -0.82 0.64 -15.65
CA ARG A 66 -1.13 -0.77 -15.87
C ARG A 66 -2.20 -1.30 -14.92
N LEU A 67 -2.49 -0.56 -13.86
CA LEU A 67 -3.46 -0.92 -12.83
C LEU A 67 -4.83 -0.32 -13.14
N LYS A 68 -5.88 -1.00 -12.70
CA LYS A 68 -7.25 -0.51 -12.70
C LYS A 68 -7.85 -0.68 -11.30
N PRO A 69 -8.87 0.12 -10.94
CA PRO A 69 -9.70 -0.17 -9.77
C PRO A 69 -10.17 -1.63 -9.78
N GLU A 70 -10.27 -2.23 -8.59
CA GLU A 70 -10.58 -3.64 -8.34
C GLU A 70 -9.49 -4.66 -8.73
N ASP A 71 -8.34 -4.23 -9.25
CA ASP A 71 -7.19 -5.13 -9.45
C ASP A 71 -6.64 -5.60 -8.09
N ILE A 72 -6.31 -6.89 -7.99
CA ILE A 72 -5.59 -7.43 -6.84
C ILE A 72 -4.12 -7.53 -7.21
N ILE A 73 -3.27 -6.87 -6.43
CA ILE A 73 -1.84 -6.77 -6.68
C ILE A 73 -1.02 -7.33 -5.51
N ILE A 74 0.07 -8.00 -5.85
CA ILE A 74 1.18 -8.29 -4.95
C ILE A 74 2.31 -7.31 -5.27
N PHE A 75 2.94 -6.73 -4.26
CA PHE A 75 4.02 -5.77 -4.46
C PHE A 75 4.96 -5.73 -3.26
N THR A 76 6.17 -5.23 -3.48
CA THR A 76 7.14 -4.96 -2.42
C THR A 76 7.07 -3.48 -2.06
N ALA A 77 7.04 -3.13 -0.77
CA ALA A 77 7.12 -1.75 -0.32
C ALA A 77 7.74 -1.65 1.08
N THR A 78 8.02 -0.43 1.52
CA THR A 78 8.47 -0.13 2.88
C THR A 78 7.41 0.67 3.62
N VAL A 79 7.10 0.29 4.86
CA VAL A 79 6.18 1.06 5.72
C VAL A 79 6.91 2.26 6.31
N TYR A 80 6.35 3.46 6.17
CA TYR A 80 6.86 4.67 6.79
C TYR A 80 5.91 5.21 7.86
N ASP A 81 6.50 5.65 8.98
CA ASP A 81 5.80 6.45 10.01
C ASP A 81 6.03 7.94 9.74
N TYR A 82 4.94 8.72 9.67
CA TYR A 82 4.96 10.18 9.44
C TYR A 82 5.72 10.99 10.50
N ASN A 83 6.05 10.39 11.65
CA ASN A 83 6.89 11.06 12.65
C ASN A 83 8.33 11.35 12.14
N MET A 84 8.79 10.71 11.07
CA MET A 84 10.07 11.01 10.43
C MET A 84 9.92 12.05 9.31
N LYS A 85 9.91 13.32 9.71
CA LYS A 85 10.34 14.50 8.92
C LYS A 85 10.00 14.50 7.42
N ASN A 86 8.80 14.97 7.06
CA ASN A 86 8.65 15.84 5.88
C ASN A 86 7.54 16.87 6.10
N LYS A 87 7.88 18.14 5.88
CA LYS A 87 7.23 19.31 6.50
C LYS A 87 5.88 19.74 5.92
N GLU A 88 5.29 19.07 4.95
CA GLU A 88 4.14 19.66 4.23
C GLU A 88 2.90 18.77 4.11
N ILE A 89 2.94 17.53 4.61
CA ILE A 89 1.81 16.61 4.45
C ILE A 89 1.40 16.03 5.82
N LYS A 90 0.27 16.53 6.36
CA LYS A 90 -0.28 16.15 7.67
C LYS A 90 -1.18 14.91 7.60
N TYR A 91 -0.73 13.80 7.00
CA TYR A 91 -1.47 12.55 7.17
C TYR A 91 -1.10 11.91 8.51
N LYS A 92 -2.07 11.80 9.43
CA LYS A 92 -1.89 11.17 10.75
C LYS A 92 -1.87 9.63 10.68
N ASN A 93 -1.39 9.02 9.58
CA ASN A 93 -1.50 7.59 9.29
C ASN A 93 -0.23 7.07 8.62
N PHE A 94 0.09 5.78 8.79
CA PHE A 94 1.19 5.10 8.07
C PHE A 94 0.97 5.11 6.55
N SER A 95 2.06 5.07 5.79
CA SER A 95 2.05 4.98 4.32
C SER A 95 3.04 3.93 3.83
N LEU A 96 2.88 3.52 2.57
CA LEU A 96 3.86 2.70 1.85
C LEU A 96 4.63 3.56 0.85
N HIS A 97 5.93 3.34 0.80
CA HIS A 97 6.87 3.95 -0.15
C HIS A 97 7.79 2.89 -0.76
N ASP A 98 8.68 3.32 -1.66
CA ASP A 98 9.68 2.47 -2.31
C ASP A 98 9.07 1.25 -3.00
N VAL A 99 7.92 1.46 -3.65
CA VAL A 99 7.10 0.39 -4.23
C VAL A 99 7.77 -0.22 -5.45
N LYS A 100 7.91 -1.55 -5.45
CA LYS A 100 8.58 -2.34 -6.49
C LYS A 100 7.80 -3.62 -6.77
N ASN A 101 8.16 -4.29 -7.87
CA ASN A 101 7.68 -5.65 -8.19
C ASN A 101 6.16 -5.81 -8.15
N ILE A 102 5.42 -4.83 -8.69
CA ILE A 102 3.97 -4.91 -8.75
C ILE A 102 3.56 -6.01 -9.73
N ILE A 103 2.84 -7.01 -9.22
CA ILE A 103 2.32 -8.14 -9.97
C ILE A 103 0.81 -8.18 -9.76
N LYS A 104 0.04 -8.12 -10.85
CA LYS A 104 -1.40 -8.35 -10.83
C LYS A 104 -1.69 -9.85 -10.71
N VAL A 105 -2.43 -10.24 -9.68
CA VAL A 105 -2.78 -11.65 -9.40
C VAL A 105 -4.29 -11.94 -9.48
N GLY A 106 -5.10 -10.90 -9.60
CA GLY A 106 -6.54 -11.02 -9.74
C GLY A 106 -7.21 -9.68 -10.08
N GLY A 107 -8.53 -9.68 -10.10
CA GLY A 107 -9.35 -8.49 -10.37
C GLY A 107 -10.44 -8.76 -11.41
N ARG A 108 -11.49 -7.94 -11.40
CA ARG A 108 -12.55 -8.02 -12.42
C ARG A 108 -12.02 -7.48 -13.75
N TYR A 109 -11.95 -8.35 -14.75
CA TYR A 109 -11.65 -7.97 -16.12
C TYR A 109 -12.88 -7.25 -16.71
N ASN A 110 -12.97 -5.94 -16.52
CA ASN A 110 -13.94 -5.12 -17.25
C ASN A 110 -13.28 -4.62 -18.55
N GLY A 111 -13.38 -5.45 -19.60
CA GLY A 111 -13.08 -5.09 -21.00
C GLY A 111 -11.66 -5.40 -21.48
#